data_AF-A0A7S3Z5X3-F1
#
_entry.id   AF-A0A7S3Z5X3-F1
#
_cell.length_a   1.000
_cell.length_b   1.000
_cell.length_c   1.000
_cell.angle_alpha   90.00
_cell.angle_beta   90.00
_cell.angle_gamma   90.00
#
_symmetry.space_group_name_H-M   'P 1'
#
loop_
_entity.id
_entity.type
_entity.pdbx_description
1 polymer ?
#
loop_
_entity_poly.entity_id
_entity_poly.type
_entity_poly.pdbx_seq_one_letter_code
_entity_poly.pdbx_strand_id
1 'polypeptide(L)'
;SDDDNDDGDDDDLGDGASAVEVTVDVKNTGDVEAYEVVQLYTSPPRGPTDLPPHSLRGFDRILLQPGQTKTIAFKLSVNDFSVVTEKGERVVLRGTHHVYVSGHQPSDEKGLDASNVVEAKLEL
;
A
#
# COMPACT_ATOMS: atom_id res chain seq x y z
N SER A 1 41.74 19.57 1.39
CA SER A 1 41.47 20.26 2.66
C SER A 1 40.03 20.74 2.59
N ASP A 2 39.11 19.79 2.36
CA ASP A 2 38.57 18.84 3.36
C ASP A 2 37.56 19.62 4.20
N ASP A 3 36.27 19.50 3.88
CA ASP A 3 35.33 18.49 4.40
C ASP A 3 34.65 19.06 5.65
N ASP A 4 33.45 19.60 5.48
CA ASP A 4 32.46 19.87 6.54
C ASP A 4 31.10 20.08 5.84
N ASN A 5 30.64 19.05 5.15
CA ASN A 5 29.22 18.89 4.86
C ASN A 5 28.69 17.93 5.93
N ASP A 6 28.31 18.47 7.06
CA ASP A 6 27.53 17.79 8.09
C ASP A 6 26.08 17.79 7.62
N ASP A 7 25.68 16.80 6.83
CA ASP A 7 24.28 16.42 6.75
C ASP A 7 23.91 15.73 8.06
N GLY A 8 23.62 16.55 9.07
CA GLY A 8 23.03 16.10 10.32
C GLY A 8 21.83 15.21 10.01
N ASP A 9 21.97 13.93 10.36
CA ASP A 9 20.87 13.00 10.64
C ASP A 9 19.74 13.75 11.35
N ASP A 10 18.51 13.67 10.83
CA ASP A 10 17.39 13.62 11.75
C ASP A 10 17.32 12.23 12.37
N ASP A 11 17.56 12.20 13.67
CA ASP A 11 17.59 11.02 14.51
C ASP A 11 16.18 10.42 14.73
N ASP A 12 16.16 9.09 14.66
CA ASP A 12 15.24 8.20 15.38
C ASP A 12 13.76 8.19 14.91
N LEU A 13 13.45 7.29 13.96
CA LEU A 13 12.09 6.70 13.88
C LEU A 13 11.90 5.67 14.99
N GLY A 14 12.06 6.13 16.23
CA GLY A 14 11.67 5.44 17.44
C GLY A 14 10.14 5.45 17.56
N ASP A 15 9.48 4.53 16.87
CA ASP A 15 8.15 4.09 17.26
C ASP A 15 8.03 2.61 16.93
N GLY A 16 7.74 1.79 17.94
CA GLY A 16 7.43 0.37 17.79
C GLY A 16 6.11 0.11 17.04
N ALA A 17 5.77 0.95 16.06
CA ALA A 17 4.69 0.77 15.11
C ALA A 17 5.14 -0.27 14.09
N SER A 18 4.79 -1.54 14.34
CA SER A 18 5.02 -2.66 13.44
C SER A 18 4.66 -2.30 11.99
N ALA A 19 5.68 -2.12 11.14
CA ALA A 19 5.48 -1.90 9.72
C ALA A 19 4.95 -3.19 9.06
N VAL A 20 3.90 -3.07 8.26
CA VAL A 20 3.37 -4.18 7.47
C VAL A 20 4.06 -4.13 6.11
N GLU A 21 4.88 -5.13 5.81
CA GLU A 21 5.47 -5.32 4.49
C GLU A 21 4.52 -6.15 3.62
N VAL A 22 4.19 -5.63 2.44
CA VAL A 22 3.32 -6.27 1.47
C VAL A 22 4.12 -6.50 0.19
N THR A 23 4.34 -7.76 -0.15
CA THR A 23 5.09 -8.15 -1.35
C THR A 23 4.19 -8.82 -2.38
N VAL A 24 4.38 -8.49 -3.65
CA VAL A 24 3.65 -9.09 -4.76
C VAL A 24 4.59 -9.41 -5.92
N ASP A 25 4.43 -10.60 -6.51
CA ASP A 25 5.09 -10.95 -7.76
C ASP A 25 4.23 -10.53 -8.95
N VAL A 26 4.81 -9.76 -9.85
CA VAL A 26 4.18 -9.31 -11.09
C VAL A 26 4.93 -9.88 -12.27
N LYS A 27 4.22 -10.66 -13.10
CA LYS A 27 4.78 -11.32 -14.27
C LYS A 27 4.13 -10.80 -15.55
N ASN A 28 4.95 -10.44 -16.53
CA ASN A 28 4.47 -10.22 -17.89
C ASN A 28 4.27 -11.59 -18.57
N THR A 29 3.02 -11.94 -18.84
CA THR A 29 2.62 -13.19 -19.51
C THR A 29 2.36 -13.02 -21.01
N GLY A 30 2.53 -11.81 -21.54
CA GLY A 30 2.42 -11.50 -22.96
C GLY A 30 3.73 -11.66 -23.73
N ASP A 31 3.64 -11.47 -25.05
CA ASP A 31 4.77 -11.64 -25.98
C ASP A 31 5.55 -10.34 -26.25
N VAL A 32 5.11 -9.21 -25.67
CA VAL A 32 5.72 -7.88 -25.86
C VAL A 32 6.10 -7.25 -24.53
N GLU A 33 7.10 -6.36 -24.53
CA GLU A 33 7.43 -5.58 -23.33
C GLU A 33 6.28 -4.63 -22.96
N ALA A 34 6.05 -4.46 -21.66
CA ALA A 34 4.96 -3.63 -21.17
C ALA A 34 5.33 -2.91 -19.87
N TYR A 35 4.78 -1.71 -19.71
CA TYR A 35 4.74 -1.03 -18.42
C TYR A 35 3.49 -1.43 -17.66
N GLU A 36 3.64 -1.74 -16.38
CA GLU A 36 2.56 -2.01 -15.44
C GLU A 36 2.62 -1.01 -14.27
N VAL A 37 1.47 -0.56 -13.78
CA VAL A 37 1.37 0.30 -12.58
C VAL A 37 0.70 -0.50 -11.48
N VAL A 38 1.51 -0.99 -10.55
CA VAL A 38 1.05 -1.72 -9.37
C VAL A 38 0.59 -0.71 -8.34
N GLN A 39 -0.63 -0.84 -7.83
CA GLN A 39 -1.25 0.08 -6.89
C GLN A 39 -1.60 -0.67 -5.61
N LEU A 40 -1.37 -0.04 -4.45
CA LEU A 40 -1.73 -0.55 -3.15
C LEU A 40 -2.82 0.32 -2.52
N TYR A 41 -3.92 -0.32 -2.12
CA TYR A 41 -5.04 0.32 -1.43
C TYR A 41 -5.26 -0.26 -0.04
N THR A 42 -5.68 0.58 0.89
CA THR A 42 -6.18 0.18 2.22
C THR A 42 -7.67 0.43 2.33
N SER A 43 -8.41 -0.47 2.98
CA SER A 43 -9.80 -0.27 3.37
C SER A 43 -9.93 -0.36 4.90
N PRO A 44 -10.61 0.60 5.55
CA PRO A 44 -10.87 0.50 6.98
C PRO A 44 -11.86 -0.63 7.29
N PRO A 45 -12.00 -1.04 8.57
CA PRO A 45 -13.12 -1.87 9.00
C PRO A 45 -14.44 -1.21 8.59
N ARG A 46 -15.52 -2.00 8.44
CA ARG A 46 -16.87 -1.45 8.21
C ARG A 46 -17.16 -0.34 9.21
N GLY A 47 -17.02 0.90 8.75
CA GLY A 47 -17.11 2.11 9.54
C GLY A 47 -18.40 2.86 9.24
N PRO A 48 -18.50 4.13 9.68
CA PRO A 48 -19.56 5.03 9.25
C PRO A 48 -19.67 5.03 7.71
N THR A 49 -20.88 5.16 7.19
CA THR A 49 -21.19 5.16 5.74
C THR A 49 -20.44 6.22 4.93
N ASP A 50 -19.80 7.18 5.59
CA ASP A 50 -19.15 8.35 4.99
C ASP A 50 -17.63 8.20 4.78
N LEU A 51 -17.04 7.08 5.18
CA LEU A 51 -15.61 6.84 4.93
C LEU A 51 -15.37 6.33 3.50
N PRO A 52 -14.29 6.79 2.82
CA PRO A 52 -13.89 6.21 1.54
C PRO A 52 -13.65 4.70 1.68
N PRO A 53 -14.24 3.86 0.81
CA PRO A 53 -14.12 2.41 0.91
C PRO A 53 -12.68 1.94 0.64
N HIS A 54 -11.92 2.69 -0.16
CA HIS A 54 -10.53 2.40 -0.50
C HIS A 54 -9.70 3.69 -0.53
N SER A 55 -8.49 3.62 0.01
CA SER A 55 -7.51 4.72 -0.03
C SER A 55 -6.21 4.22 -0.66
N LEU A 56 -5.74 4.87 -1.73
CA LEU A 56 -4.44 4.57 -2.35
C LEU A 56 -3.32 4.97 -1.37
N ARG A 57 -2.43 4.04 -1.05
CA ARG A 57 -1.29 4.27 -0.13
C ARG A 57 0.07 4.16 -0.82
N GLY A 58 0.13 3.46 -1.94
CA GLY A 58 1.37 3.34 -2.71
C GLY A 58 1.08 2.95 -4.15
N PHE A 59 2.02 3.29 -5.04
CA PHE A 59 2.04 2.76 -6.39
C PHE A 59 3.49 2.63 -6.86
N ASP A 60 3.74 1.69 -7.75
CA ASP A 60 5.03 1.52 -8.41
C ASP A 60 4.82 1.22 -9.90
N ARG A 61 5.63 1.85 -10.75
CA ARG A 61 5.58 1.66 -12.20
C ARG A 61 6.79 0.86 -12.65
N ILE A 62 6.53 -0.32 -13.19
CA ILE A 62 7.57 -1.26 -13.61
C ILE A 62 7.51 -1.54 -15.10
N LEU A 63 8.68 -1.62 -15.73
CA LEU A 63 8.84 -2.21 -17.07
C LEU A 63 9.12 -3.71 -16.93
N LEU A 64 8.39 -4.54 -17.68
CA LEU A 64 8.59 -5.98 -17.72
C LEU A 64 8.77 -6.47 -19.17
N GLN A 65 9.86 -7.19 -19.40
CA GLN A 65 10.09 -7.94 -20.64
C GLN A 65 9.16 -9.17 -20.71
N PRO A 66 8.89 -9.73 -21.90
CA PRO A 66 8.10 -10.95 -22.04
C PRO A 66 8.61 -12.08 -21.13
N GLY A 67 7.72 -12.65 -20.31
CA GLY A 67 8.05 -13.71 -19.36
C GLY A 67 8.77 -13.27 -18.08
N GLN A 68 9.16 -11.99 -17.95
CA GLN A 68 9.83 -11.47 -16.76
C GLN A 68 8.87 -11.39 -15.58
N THR A 69 9.37 -11.76 -14.40
CA THR A 69 8.72 -11.51 -13.10
C THR A 69 9.54 -10.50 -12.30
N LYS A 70 8.87 -9.56 -11.63
CA LYS A 70 9.46 -8.67 -10.62
C LYS A 70 8.65 -8.76 -9.33
N THR A 71 9.34 -8.81 -8.20
CA THR A 71 8.74 -8.69 -6.87
C THR A 71 8.71 -7.23 -6.47
N ILE A 72 7.54 -6.73 -6.09
CA ILE A 72 7.33 -5.36 -5.61
C ILE A 72 7.00 -5.42 -4.12
N ALA A 73 7.60 -4.53 -3.34
CA ALA A 73 7.41 -4.46 -1.89
C ALA A 73 6.91 -3.07 -1.50
N PHE A 74 5.82 -3.02 -0.75
CA PHE A 74 5.30 -1.81 -0.12
C PHE A 74 5.44 -1.93 1.39
N LYS A 75 5.85 -0.85 2.05
CA LYS A 75 5.91 -0.77 3.51
C LYS A 75 4.81 0.16 3.99
N LEU A 76 3.91 -0.37 4.82
CA LEU A 76 2.82 0.38 5.44
C LEU A 76 3.13 0.59 6.92
N SER A 77 3.05 1.83 7.34
CA SER A 77 3.02 2.20 8.75
C SER A 77 1.60 2.11 9.30
N VAL A 78 1.46 2.12 10.63
CA VAL A 78 0.13 2.22 11.28
C VAL A 78 -0.64 3.46 10.80
N ASN A 79 0.07 4.55 10.47
CA ASN A 79 -0.54 5.78 9.98
C ASN A 79 -1.19 5.64 8.59
N ASP A 80 -0.76 4.67 7.79
CA ASP A 80 -1.37 4.38 6.48
C ASP A 80 -2.76 3.73 6.61
N PHE A 81 -3.13 3.28 7.81
CA PHE A 81 -4.48 2.79 8.10
C PHE A 81 -5.41 3.89 8.66
N SER A 82 -4.91 5.11 8.80
CA SER A 82 -5.71 6.21 9.33
C SER A 82 -6.75 6.74 8.34
N VAL A 83 -7.90 7.11 8.88
CA VAL A 83 -8.98 7.81 8.17
C VAL A 83 -9.10 9.23 8.71
N VAL A 84 -9.64 10.13 7.89
CA VAL A 84 -9.95 11.50 8.30
C VAL A 84 -11.44 11.58 8.60
N THR A 85 -11.81 11.98 9.82
CA THR A 85 -13.21 12.17 10.22
C THR A 85 -13.79 13.44 9.58
N GLU A 86 -15.11 13.62 9.63
CA GLU A 86 -15.77 14.85 9.16
C GLU A 86 -15.25 16.13 9.86
N LYS A 87 -14.66 15.99 11.06
CA LYS A 87 -14.05 17.09 11.82
C LYS A 87 -12.62 17.39 11.38
N GLY A 88 -12.09 16.66 10.40
CA GLY A 88 -10.69 16.78 9.96
C GLY A 88 -9.69 16.05 10.86
N GLU A 89 -10.15 15.22 11.79
CA GLU A 89 -9.27 14.50 12.72
C GLU A 89 -8.78 13.20 12.09
N ARG A 90 -7.47 12.93 12.18
CA ARG A 90 -6.89 11.68 11.70
C ARG A 90 -6.96 10.63 12.81
N VAL A 91 -7.65 9.52 12.55
CA VAL A 91 -7.83 8.43 13.51
C VAL A 91 -7.60 7.08 12.84
N VAL A 92 -7.07 6.11 13.57
CA VAL A 92 -7.03 4.70 13.13
C VAL A 92 -8.17 3.96 13.81
N LEU A 93 -9.04 3.34 13.02
CA LEU A 93 -10.20 2.64 13.55
C LEU A 93 -9.79 1.28 14.11
N ARG A 94 -10.41 0.85 15.21
CA ARG A 94 -10.20 -0.52 15.70
C ARG A 94 -10.93 -1.52 14.81
N GLY A 95 -10.26 -2.62 14.47
CA GLY A 95 -10.83 -3.74 13.74
C GLY A 95 -10.02 -4.12 12.49
N THR A 96 -10.54 -5.11 11.75
CA THR A 96 -9.89 -5.63 10.54
C THR A 96 -9.86 -4.57 9.42
N HIS A 97 -8.65 -4.17 9.04
CA HIS A 97 -8.42 -3.44 7.80
C HIS A 97 -8.15 -4.44 6.69
N HIS A 98 -8.35 -4.02 5.44
CA HIS A 98 -8.00 -4.82 4.26
C HIS A 98 -6.94 -4.09 3.43
N VAL A 99 -6.03 -4.84 2.82
CA VAL A 99 -5.03 -4.32 1.90
C VAL A 99 -5.22 -5.00 0.53
N TYR A 100 -5.18 -4.21 -0.53
CA TYR A 100 -5.38 -4.66 -1.90
C TYR A 100 -4.18 -4.24 -2.73
N VAL A 101 -3.65 -5.16 -3.55
CA VAL A 101 -2.58 -4.85 -4.50
C VAL A 101 -2.98 -5.29 -5.90
N SER A 102 -3.06 -4.34 -6.82
CA SER A 102 -3.71 -4.53 -8.12
C SER A 102 -3.24 -3.53 -9.17
N GLY A 103 -3.46 -3.82 -10.45
CA GLY A 103 -3.22 -2.85 -11.55
C GLY A 103 -4.33 -1.78 -11.68
N HIS A 104 -5.39 -1.90 -10.88
CA HIS A 104 -6.58 -1.05 -10.90
C HIS A 104 -7.15 -0.89 -9.49
N GLN A 105 -8.04 0.08 -9.30
CA GLN A 105 -8.74 0.23 -8.02
C GLN A 105 -9.60 -1.01 -7.74
N PRO A 106 -9.62 -1.53 -6.49
CA PRO A 106 -10.55 -2.58 -6.11
C PRO A 106 -12.01 -2.15 -6.33
N SER A 107 -12.83 -3.10 -6.74
CA SER A 107 -14.25 -2.91 -7.05
C SER A 107 -15.13 -3.69 -6.07
N ASP A 108 -16.31 -3.19 -5.74
CA ASP A 108 -17.30 -3.94 -4.94
C ASP A 108 -17.90 -5.16 -5.68
N GLU A 109 -17.59 -5.32 -6.97
CA GLU A 109 -18.07 -6.43 -7.79
C GLU A 109 -17.21 -7.69 -7.60
N LYS A 110 -17.77 -8.67 -6.89
CA LYS A 110 -17.19 -10.02 -6.73
C LYS A 110 -16.69 -10.57 -8.07
N GLY A 111 -15.37 -10.64 -8.22
CA GLY A 111 -14.72 -11.41 -9.30
C GLY A 111 -13.89 -10.60 -10.30
N LEU A 112 -13.72 -9.29 -10.10
CA LEU A 112 -12.82 -8.46 -10.92
C LEU A 112 -11.54 -8.02 -10.19
N ASP A 113 -11.44 -8.31 -8.88
CA ASP A 113 -10.31 -7.89 -8.06
C ASP A 113 -9.06 -8.73 -8.31
N ALA A 114 -7.97 -8.01 -8.52
CA ALA A 114 -6.74 -8.52 -9.06
C ALA A 114 -6.08 -9.59 -8.19
N SER A 115 -5.20 -10.33 -8.84
CA SER A 115 -4.68 -11.64 -8.47
C SER A 115 -3.95 -11.77 -7.13
N ASN A 116 -3.86 -10.75 -6.26
CA ASN A 116 -3.19 -10.84 -4.96
C ASN A 116 -3.82 -9.90 -3.91
N VAL A 117 -4.97 -10.29 -3.34
CA VAL A 117 -5.50 -9.63 -2.13
C VAL A 117 -4.71 -10.13 -0.92
N VAL A 118 -4.01 -9.23 -0.23
CA VAL A 118 -3.30 -9.54 1.02
C VAL A 118 -4.14 -8.99 2.17
N GLU A 119 -4.90 -9.85 2.83
CA GLU A 119 -5.69 -9.44 3.99
C GLU A 119 -4.79 -9.31 5.23
N ALA A 120 -4.54 -8.07 5.66
CA ALA A 120 -3.79 -7.78 6.88
C ALA A 120 -4.75 -7.39 8.01
N LYS A 121 -4.97 -8.29 8.97
CA LYS A 121 -5.78 -8.01 10.16
C LYS A 121 -4.95 -7.25 11.19
N LEU A 122 -5.29 -5.98 11.42
CA LEU A 122 -4.76 -5.19 12.53
C LEU A 122 -5.77 -5.20 13.69
N GLU A 123 -5.36 -5.62 14.88
CA GLU A 123 -6.17 -5.53 16.11
C GLU A 123 -5.54 -4.48 17.03
N LEU A 124 -6.26 -3.38 17.27
CA LEU A 124 -5.87 -2.25 18.13
C LEU A 124 -6.78 -2.14 19.36
#